data_AF-A0A4Y2Q265-F1
#
_entry.id   AF-A0A4Y2Q265-F1
#
_cell.length_a   1.000
_cell.length_b   1.000
_cell.length_c   1.000
_cell.angle_alpha   90.00
_cell.angle_beta   90.00
_cell.angle_gamma   90.00
#
_symmetry.space_group_name_H-M   'P 1'
#
loop_
_entity.id
_entity.type
_entity.pdbx_description
1 polymer ?
#
loop_
_entity_poly.entity_id
_entity_poly.type
_entity_poly.pdbx_seq_one_letter_code
_entity_poly.pdbx_strand_id
1 'polypeptide(L)'
;MALYYPVMAGKRKRETSKPPGASKKKVSSLRGRKSAVHDIKRFPIQDIHKLLETKFPGGTVKAEGAVYLTGILEYLAAEILELSVNVARDRTNGRSTGLKVTLEDMLQAIESDENIKELIDKVRKANNENKQ
;
A
#
# COMPACT_ATOMS: atom_id res chain seq x y z
N MET A 1 36.59 49.01 -14.82
CA MET A 1 36.81 49.21 -16.27
C MET A 1 35.64 48.59 -17.01
N ALA A 2 34.75 49.43 -17.54
CA ALA A 2 33.67 49.03 -18.45
C ALA A 2 34.13 49.29 -19.89
N LEU A 3 33.94 48.32 -20.79
CA LEU A 3 34.16 48.46 -22.23
C LEU A 3 32.84 48.01 -22.90
N TYR A 4 31.98 48.97 -23.27
CA TYR A 4 31.78 49.54 -24.61
C TYR A 4 30.89 48.68 -25.54
N TYR A 5 29.65 49.14 -25.77
CA TYR A 5 28.68 48.63 -26.75
C TYR A 5 29.05 49.05 -28.19
N PRO A 6 28.42 48.45 -29.22
CA PRO A 6 27.38 49.24 -29.89
C PRO A 6 26.13 48.46 -30.32
N VAL A 7 25.01 49.19 -30.35
CA VAL A 7 23.72 48.84 -30.97
C VAL A 7 23.75 49.25 -32.45
N MET A 8 23.25 48.40 -33.35
CA MET A 8 22.80 48.81 -34.69
C MET A 8 21.46 48.17 -35.05
N ALA A 9 20.54 49.04 -35.47
CA ALA A 9 19.16 48.77 -35.81
C ALA A 9 19.00 48.15 -37.21
N GLY A 10 18.04 47.22 -37.37
CA GLY A 10 17.65 46.62 -38.65
C GLY A 10 16.12 46.46 -38.76
N LYS A 11 15.56 46.94 -39.87
CA LYS A 11 14.14 47.27 -40.14
C LYS A 11 13.14 46.08 -40.18
N ARG A 12 11.86 46.38 -39.88
CA ARG A 12 10.65 45.52 -40.04
C ARG A 12 10.31 45.19 -41.51
N LYS A 13 9.70 44.02 -41.80
CA LYS A 13 8.43 43.90 -42.56
C LYS A 13 7.84 42.46 -42.68
N ARG A 14 6.54 42.39 -42.35
CA ARG A 14 5.40 41.67 -42.96
C ARG A 14 5.17 40.15 -42.78
N GLU A 15 3.95 39.89 -42.29
CA GLU A 15 3.19 38.63 -42.23
C GLU A 15 2.89 38.04 -43.61
N THR A 16 2.83 36.70 -43.71
CA THR A 16 1.88 35.96 -44.59
C THR A 16 1.60 34.55 -44.05
N SER A 17 0.32 34.29 -43.75
CA SER A 17 -0.47 33.04 -43.94
C SER A 17 -0.07 31.68 -43.31
N LYS A 18 -0.96 31.15 -42.44
CA LYS A 18 -1.30 29.72 -42.18
C LYS A 18 -2.27 29.22 -43.29
N PRO A 19 -2.65 27.92 -43.52
CA PRO A 19 -2.43 26.63 -42.79
C PRO A 19 -2.14 25.43 -43.77
N PRO A 20 -2.45 24.11 -43.55
CA PRO A 20 -2.75 23.30 -42.37
C PRO A 20 -1.85 22.03 -42.23
N GLY A 21 -1.69 21.49 -41.02
CA GLY A 21 -0.94 20.25 -40.80
C GLY A 21 -0.91 19.85 -39.34
N ALA A 22 -2.06 19.41 -38.82
CA ALA A 22 -2.20 18.97 -37.44
C ALA A 22 -1.52 17.61 -37.21
N SER A 23 -0.22 17.60 -36.94
CA SER A 23 0.43 16.45 -36.33
C SER A 23 0.27 16.54 -34.82
N LYS A 24 -0.82 15.94 -34.30
CA LYS A 24 -0.97 15.62 -32.88
C LYS A 24 0.25 14.77 -32.47
N LYS A 25 1.22 15.35 -31.75
CA LYS A 25 2.23 14.56 -31.04
C LYS A 25 1.48 13.66 -30.07
N LYS A 26 1.46 12.35 -30.35
CA LYS A 26 1.10 11.32 -29.38
C LYS A 26 1.97 11.57 -28.16
N VAL A 27 1.35 11.96 -27.05
CA VAL A 27 1.98 11.83 -25.73
C VAL A 27 2.18 10.33 -25.57
N SER A 28 3.40 9.88 -25.85
CA SER A 28 3.83 8.52 -25.53
C SER A 28 3.54 8.34 -24.06
N SER A 29 2.64 7.41 -23.75
CA SER A 29 2.29 7.04 -22.40
C SER A 29 3.57 6.91 -21.59
N LEU A 30 3.70 7.73 -20.55
CA LEU A 30 4.54 7.40 -19.42
C LEU A 30 3.91 6.14 -18.82
N ARG A 31 4.22 4.99 -19.43
CA ARG A 31 4.04 3.68 -18.83
C ARG A 31 4.99 3.70 -17.65
N GLY A 32 4.50 4.23 -16.54
CA GLY A 32 5.22 4.25 -15.29
C GLY A 32 5.77 2.86 -15.09
N ARG A 33 7.09 2.77 -14.96
CA ARG A 33 7.76 1.56 -14.49
C ARG A 33 6.95 1.09 -13.29
N LYS A 34 6.28 -0.06 -13.41
CA LYS A 34 5.78 -0.79 -12.24
C LYS A 34 7.05 -1.17 -11.49
N SER A 35 7.53 -0.29 -10.64
CA SER A 35 8.72 -0.55 -9.84
C SER A 35 8.44 -1.82 -9.06
N ALA A 36 9.37 -2.76 -9.14
CA ALA A 36 9.43 -4.00 -8.37
C ALA A 36 9.58 -3.76 -6.84
N VAL A 37 9.07 -2.63 -6.35
CA VAL A 37 8.72 -2.36 -4.95
C VAL A 37 7.30 -2.88 -4.64
N HIS A 38 6.55 -3.28 -5.68
CA HIS A 38 5.19 -3.83 -5.58
C HIS A 38 5.12 -5.29 -5.07
N ASP A 39 6.25 -5.93 -4.76
CA ASP A 39 6.29 -7.27 -4.14
C ASP A 39 6.38 -7.23 -2.60
N ILE A 40 6.20 -6.06 -1.98
CA ILE A 40 5.76 -6.03 -0.58
C ILE A 40 4.30 -6.47 -0.60
N LYS A 41 4.02 -7.68 -0.11
CA LYS A 41 2.68 -8.28 -0.05
C LYS A 41 1.80 -7.54 0.97
N ARG A 42 1.45 -6.30 0.62
CA ARG A 42 0.47 -5.45 1.29
C ARG A 42 -0.91 -6.06 1.10
N PHE A 43 -1.81 -5.82 2.04
CA PHE A 43 -3.19 -6.25 1.91
C PHE A 43 -3.87 -5.44 0.77
N PRO A 44 -4.75 -6.07 -0.03
CA PRO A 44 -5.34 -5.43 -1.21
C PRO A 44 -6.40 -4.40 -0.80
N ILE A 45 -6.04 -3.12 -0.78
CA ILE A 45 -6.93 -2.00 -0.38
C ILE A 45 -8.23 -2.01 -1.20
N GLN A 46 -8.14 -2.22 -2.53
CA GLN A 46 -9.30 -2.20 -3.41
C GLN A 46 -10.29 -3.34 -3.11
N ASP A 47 -9.80 -4.51 -2.69
CA ASP A 47 -10.68 -5.64 -2.39
C ASP A 47 -11.32 -5.49 -1.01
N ILE A 48 -10.60 -4.91 -0.04
CA ILE A 48 -11.16 -4.49 1.24
C ILE A 48 -12.25 -3.43 1.04
N HIS A 49 -12.04 -2.46 0.15
CA HIS A 49 -13.05 -1.45 -0.16
C HIS A 49 -14.33 -2.07 -0.75
N LYS A 50 -14.23 -2.94 -1.77
CA LYS A 50 -15.38 -3.66 -2.34
C LYS A 50 -16.09 -4.54 -1.31
N LEU A 51 -15.33 -5.19 -0.42
CA LEU A 51 -15.89 -5.98 0.67
C LEU A 51 -16.75 -5.11 1.60
N LEU A 52 -16.26 -3.92 1.96
CA LEU A 52 -17.01 -2.98 2.79
C LEU A 52 -18.29 -2.50 2.08
N GLU A 53 -18.24 -2.16 0.80
CA GLU A 53 -19.43 -1.77 0.02
C GLU A 53 -20.48 -2.89 0.01
N THR A 54 -20.03 -4.14 -0.14
CA THR A 54 -20.92 -5.31 -0.10
C THR A 54 -21.53 -5.54 1.29
N LYS A 55 -20.77 -5.26 2.36
CA LYS A 55 -21.24 -5.44 3.75
C LYS A 55 -22.16 -4.31 4.23
N PHE A 56 -22.07 -3.11 3.65
CA PHE A 56 -22.85 -1.93 4.03
C PHE A 56 -23.67 -1.37 2.85
N PRO A 57 -24.66 -2.11 2.32
CA PRO A 57 -25.36 -1.75 1.09
C PRO A 57 -26.22 -0.48 1.20
N GLY A 58 -26.56 -0.05 2.42
CA GLY A 58 -27.37 1.15 2.67
C GLY A 58 -26.58 2.45 2.81
N GLY A 59 -25.26 2.44 2.62
CA GLY A 59 -24.40 3.61 2.81
C GLY A 59 -23.24 3.67 1.83
N THR A 60 -22.65 4.87 1.67
CA THR A 60 -21.45 5.07 0.86
C THR A 60 -20.19 4.86 1.71
N VAL A 61 -19.33 3.93 1.30
CA VAL A 61 -18.02 3.71 1.92
C VAL A 61 -17.01 4.68 1.32
N LYS A 62 -16.41 5.54 2.15
CA LYS A 62 -15.32 6.42 1.75
C LYS A 62 -14.03 5.63 1.51
N ALA A 63 -13.28 6.00 0.48
CA ALA A 63 -12.01 5.34 0.14
C ALA A 63 -11.01 5.37 1.30
N GLU A 64 -10.99 6.47 2.06
CA GLU A 64 -10.15 6.64 3.24
C GLU A 64 -10.45 5.57 4.30
N GLY A 65 -11.72 5.19 4.48
CA GLY A 65 -12.11 4.15 5.44
C GLY A 65 -11.50 2.79 5.12
N ALA A 66 -11.45 2.43 3.82
CA ALA A 66 -10.80 1.20 3.38
C ALA A 66 -9.28 1.25 3.59
N VAL A 67 -8.65 2.41 3.35
CA VAL A 67 -7.21 2.61 3.62
C VAL A 67 -6.90 2.47 5.11
N TYR A 68 -7.68 3.09 6.00
CA TYR A 68 -7.52 2.98 7.44
C TYR A 68 -7.66 1.53 7.91
N LEU A 69 -8.73 0.85 7.50
CA LEU A 69 -8.94 -0.55 7.89
C LEU A 69 -7.81 -1.45 7.40
N THR A 70 -7.36 -1.25 6.15
CA THR A 70 -6.24 -2.02 5.59
C THR A 70 -4.97 -1.83 6.42
N GLY A 71 -4.64 -0.59 6.80
CA GLY A 71 -3.48 -0.32 7.63
C GLY A 71 -3.53 -0.99 9.00
N ILE A 72 -4.70 -1.01 9.65
CA ILE A 72 -4.89 -1.71 10.93
C ILE A 72 -4.71 -3.22 10.76
N LEU A 73 -5.28 -3.80 9.71
CA LEU A 73 -5.15 -5.23 9.43
C LEU A 73 -3.70 -5.63 9.12
N GLU A 74 -2.97 -4.79 8.37
CA GLU A 74 -1.54 -5.01 8.11
C GLU A 74 -0.71 -4.94 9.39
N TYR A 75 -0.97 -3.95 10.25
CA TYR A 75 -0.29 -3.82 11.53
C TYR A 75 -0.49 -5.07 12.41
N LEU A 76 -1.75 -5.50 12.59
CA LEU A 76 -2.06 -6.67 13.41
C LEU A 76 -1.45 -7.96 12.83
N ALA A 77 -1.48 -8.13 11.51
CA ALA A 77 -0.85 -9.28 10.86
C ALA A 77 0.68 -9.27 11.04
N ALA A 78 1.32 -8.10 10.95
CA ALA A 78 2.75 -7.96 11.16
C ALA A 78 3.14 -8.27 12.61
N GLU A 79 2.40 -7.76 13.59
CA GLU A 79 2.64 -8.00 15.02
C GLU A 79 2.60 -9.50 15.36
N ILE A 80 1.53 -10.19 14.93
CA ILE A 80 1.38 -11.63 15.17
C ILE A 80 2.52 -12.41 14.50
N LEU A 81 2.88 -12.05 13.27
CA LEU A 81 3.98 -12.72 12.55
C LEU A 81 5.34 -12.46 13.18
N GLU A 82 5.60 -11.27 13.71
CA GLU A 82 6.84 -10.94 14.41
C GLU A 82 7.00 -11.80 15.67
N LEU A 83 5.95 -11.85 16.50
CA LEU A 83 5.92 -12.70 17.70
C LEU A 83 6.12 -14.18 17.34
N SER A 84 5.45 -14.64 16.28
CA SER A 84 5.56 -16.02 15.79
C SER A 84 6.97 -16.35 15.29
N VAL A 85 7.65 -15.39 14.66
CA VAL A 85 9.04 -15.56 14.20
C VAL A 85 9.99 -15.65 15.38
N ASN A 86 9.74 -14.92 16.47
CA ASN A 86 10.54 -15.03 17.69
C ASN A 86 10.40 -16.42 18.31
N VAL A 87 9.16 -16.92 18.45
CA VAL A 87 8.91 -18.30 18.91
C VAL A 87 9.59 -19.34 18.00
N ALA A 88 9.49 -19.18 16.67
CA ALA A 88 10.12 -20.09 15.71
C ALA A 88 11.66 -20.07 15.79
N ARG A 89 12.27 -18.91 16.09
CA ARG A 89 13.71 -18.77 16.32
C ARG A 89 14.13 -19.51 17.58
N ASP A 90 13.36 -19.39 18.65
CA ASP A 90 13.63 -20.07 19.91
C ASP A 90 13.53 -21.59 19.73
N ARG A 91 12.49 -22.08 19.04
CA ARG A 91 12.33 -23.51 18.70
C ARG A 91 13.49 -24.09 17.90
N THR A 92 14.19 -23.27 17.10
CA THR A 92 15.32 -23.71 16.27
C THR A 92 16.69 -23.48 16.93
N ASN A 93 16.72 -23.08 18.22
CA ASN A 93 17.90 -22.66 18.97
C ASN A 93 18.68 -21.54 18.24
N GLY A 94 17.96 -20.57 17.65
CA GLY A 94 18.52 -19.44 16.94
C GLY A 94 19.07 -19.75 15.54
N ARG A 95 18.91 -20.98 15.03
CA ARG A 95 19.37 -21.35 13.68
C ARG A 95 18.48 -20.71 12.62
N SER A 96 19.02 -19.72 11.90
CA SER A 96 18.29 -19.05 10.81
C SER A 96 18.14 -19.91 9.55
N THR A 97 18.98 -20.93 9.37
CA THR A 97 18.89 -21.87 8.24
C THR A 97 17.65 -22.76 8.37
N GLY A 98 16.68 -22.58 7.47
CA GLY A 98 15.45 -23.39 7.48
C GLY A 98 14.37 -22.91 8.45
N LEU A 99 14.44 -21.65 8.89
CA LEU A 99 13.40 -21.04 9.73
C LEU A 99 12.04 -21.11 9.02
N LYS A 100 11.12 -21.89 9.59
CA LYS A 100 9.73 -22.02 9.14
C LYS A 100 8.83 -21.72 10.32
N VAL A 101 7.94 -20.75 10.14
CA VAL A 101 6.86 -20.48 11.10
C VAL A 101 5.79 -21.55 10.94
N THR A 102 5.45 -22.24 12.02
CA THR A 102 4.42 -23.28 12.07
C THR A 102 3.13 -22.73 12.71
N LEU A 103 2.06 -23.50 12.66
CA LEU A 103 0.83 -23.17 13.37
C LEU A 103 1.06 -23.13 14.90
N GLU A 104 1.88 -24.04 15.43
CA GLU A 104 2.23 -24.07 16.85
C GLU A 104 2.94 -22.79 17.30
N ASP A 105 3.88 -22.29 16.49
CA ASP A 105 4.59 -21.03 16.80
C ASP A 105 3.61 -19.84 16.89
N MET A 106 2.63 -19.78 15.97
CA MET A 106 1.60 -18.73 16.00
C MET A 106 0.69 -18.85 17.22
N LEU A 107 0.25 -20.06 17.57
CA LEU A 107 -0.62 -20.25 18.74
C LEU A 107 0.10 -19.92 20.03
N GLN A 108 1.38 -20.31 20.16
CA GLN A 108 2.19 -19.96 21.32
C GLN A 108 2.45 -18.45 21.39
N ALA A 109 2.71 -17.79 20.25
CA ALA A 109 2.85 -16.34 20.19
C ALA A 109 1.57 -15.62 20.65
N ILE A 110 0.40 -16.07 20.20
CA ILE A 110 -0.91 -15.54 20.62
C ILE A 110 -1.11 -15.75 22.13
N GLU A 111 -0.77 -16.91 22.67
CA GLU A 111 -0.97 -17.23 24.08
C GLU A 111 0.00 -16.46 25.01
N SER A 112 1.18 -16.12 24.49
CA SER A 112 2.24 -15.45 25.26
C SER A 112 2.08 -13.92 25.30
N ASP A 113 1.41 -13.32 24.33
CA ASP A 113 1.16 -11.87 24.30
C ASP A 113 -0.23 -11.53 24.85
N GLU A 114 -0.28 -10.77 25.94
CA GLU A 114 -1.54 -10.44 26.63
C GLU A 114 -2.52 -9.65 25.76
N ASN A 115 -2.01 -8.70 24.95
CA ASN A 115 -2.85 -7.83 24.14
C ASN A 115 -3.50 -8.61 22.99
N ILE A 116 -2.71 -9.44 22.32
CA ILE A 116 -3.19 -10.32 21.24
C ILE A 116 -4.13 -11.38 21.80
N LYS A 117 -3.80 -11.99 22.94
CA LYS A 117 -4.66 -12.96 23.61
C LYS A 117 -6.03 -12.36 23.93
N GLU A 118 -6.06 -11.19 24.56
CA GLU A 118 -7.31 -10.51 24.89
C GLU A 118 -8.13 -10.18 23.64
N LEU A 119 -7.49 -9.71 22.58
CA LEU A 119 -8.14 -9.44 21.29
C LEU A 119 -8.78 -10.71 20.71
N ILE A 120 -8.06 -11.82 20.67
CA ILE A 120 -8.54 -13.09 20.11
C ILE A 120 -9.68 -13.66 20.95
N ASP A 121 -9.60 -13.58 22.28
CA ASP A 121 -10.66 -14.04 23.17
C ASP A 121 -11.95 -13.23 22.98
N LYS A 122 -11.85 -11.90 22.83
CA LYS A 122 -13.00 -11.04 22.49
C LYS A 122 -13.64 -11.44 21.18
N VAL A 123 -12.85 -11.67 20.12
CA VAL A 123 -13.35 -12.11 18.82
C VAL A 123 -14.00 -13.50 18.91
N ARG A 124 -13.38 -14.43 19.64
CA ARG A 124 -13.91 -15.79 19.85
C ARG A 124 -15.27 -15.76 20.55
N LYS A 125 -15.41 -14.93 21.58
CA LYS A 125 -16.67 -14.75 22.30
C LYS A 125 -17.76 -14.17 21.38
N ALA A 126 -17.48 -13.07 20.70
CA ALA A 126 -18.44 -12.44 19.77
C ALA A 126 -18.89 -13.40 18.65
N ASN A 127 -17.99 -14.23 18.12
CA ASN A 127 -18.33 -15.21 17.09
C ASN A 127 -19.20 -16.37 17.60
N ASN A 128 -19.12 -16.70 18.88
CA ASN A 128 -19.97 -17.73 19.49
C ASN A 128 -21.37 -17.19 19.79
N GLU A 129 -21.48 -15.92 20.17
CA GLU A 129 -22.77 -15.24 20.41
C GLU A 129 -23.56 -15.07 19.10
N ASN A 130 -22.91 -14.74 17.99
CA ASN A 130 -23.56 -14.59 16.68
C ASN A 130 -24.02 -15.92 16.03
N LYS A 131 -23.71 -17.07 16.64
CA LYS A 131 -24.11 -18.40 16.15
C LYS A 131 -25.34 -18.96 16.89
N GLN A 132 -25.83 -18.27 17.92
CA GLN A 132 -27.09 -18.57 18.62
C GLN A 132 -28.24 -17.78 17.98
#